data_AF-A0A951NVS1-F1
#
_entry.id   AF-A0A951NVS1-F1
#
_cell.length_a   1.000
_cell.length_b   1.000
_cell.length_c   1.000
_cell.angle_alpha   90.00
_cell.angle_beta   90.00
_cell.angle_gamma   90.00
#
_symmetry.space_group_name_H-M   'P 1'
#
loop_
_entity.id
_entity.type
_entity.pdbx_description
1 polymer ?
#
loop_
_entity_poly.entity_id
_entity_poly.type
_entity_poly.pdbx_seq_one_letter_code
_entity_poly.pdbx_strand_id
1 'polypeptide(L)'
;MEDNTTVSVCVGTFDQFGMPITITKHLSDCATIAFQAITLNLLISRALGLEAAEATLIHHIEGSTIRIDRTLKGFTGYIGTHDPK
;
A
#
# COMPACT_ATOMS: atom_id res chain seq x y z
N MET A 1 -1.44 -29.04 -6.04
CA MET A 1 -0.44 -28.02 -5.66
C MET A 1 -1.06 -26.71 -6.09
N GLU A 2 -1.77 -26.05 -5.17
CA GLU A 2 -2.56 -24.85 -5.48
C GLU A 2 -1.63 -23.66 -5.63
N ASP A 3 -1.64 -23.11 -6.84
CA ASP A 3 -0.89 -21.94 -7.25
C ASP A 3 -1.60 -20.69 -6.67
N ASN A 4 -1.32 -20.38 -5.40
CA ASN A 4 -1.88 -19.21 -4.69
C ASN A 4 -1.25 -17.89 -5.13
N THR A 5 -1.06 -17.70 -6.43
CA THR A 5 -0.50 -16.47 -6.97
C THR A 5 -1.60 -15.43 -7.07
N THR A 6 -1.95 -14.78 -5.96
CA THR A 6 -2.71 -13.53 -5.97
C THR A 6 -1.98 -12.54 -6.89
N VAL A 7 -2.53 -12.31 -8.08
CA VAL A 7 -1.97 -11.39 -9.07
C VAL A 7 -1.96 -10.01 -8.44
N SER A 8 -0.77 -9.57 -8.02
CA SER A 8 -0.56 -8.30 -7.35
C SER A 8 0.26 -7.40 -8.28
N VAL A 9 -0.36 -6.33 -8.76
CA VAL A 9 0.29 -5.35 -9.64
C VAL A 9 0.92 -4.25 -8.78
N CYS A 10 2.18 -3.93 -9.03
CA CYS A 10 2.86 -2.84 -8.32
C CYS A 10 2.22 -1.49 -8.69
N VAL A 11 1.73 -0.78 -7.67
CA VAL A 11 1.23 0.59 -7.79
C VAL A 11 2.40 1.57 -7.79
N GLY A 12 3.37 1.36 -6.92
CA GLY A 12 4.56 2.19 -6.82
C GLY A 12 5.42 1.94 -5.60
N THR A 13 6.57 2.60 -5.56
CA THR A 13 7.48 2.67 -4.41
C THR A 13 7.52 4.09 -3.88
N PHE A 14 7.64 4.21 -2.57
CA PHE A 14 7.62 5.47 -1.84
C PHE A 14 8.76 5.51 -0.84
N ASP A 15 9.30 6.69 -0.57
CA ASP A 15 10.35 6.87 0.44
C ASP A 15 9.78 6.75 1.87
N GLN A 16 10.64 6.90 2.87
CA GLN A 16 10.28 6.82 4.28
C GLN A 16 9.26 7.87 4.77
N PHE A 17 9.02 8.92 3.99
CA PHE A 17 8.04 9.96 4.27
C PHE A 17 6.75 9.79 3.45
N GLY A 18 6.70 8.77 2.60
CA GLY A 18 5.61 8.49 1.69
C GLY A 18 5.76 9.17 0.33
N MET A 19 6.84 9.89 0.05
CA MET A 19 6.99 10.56 -1.24
C MET A 19 7.18 9.53 -2.37
N PRO A 20 6.44 9.63 -3.48
CA PRO A 20 6.57 8.68 -4.58
C PRO A 20 7.97 8.71 -5.20
N ILE A 21 8.59 7.54 -5.36
CA ILE A 21 9.86 7.33 -6.08
C ILE A 21 9.59 6.82 -7.48
N THR A 22 8.73 5.81 -7.60
CA THR A 22 8.32 5.22 -8.88
C THR A 22 6.85 4.86 -8.80
N ILE A 23 6.09 5.22 -9.82
CA ILE A 23 4.66 4.88 -9.90
C ILE A 23 4.35 4.23 -11.25
N THR A 24 3.40 3.30 -11.23
CA THR A 24 2.81 2.77 -12.45
C THR A 24 1.80 3.79 -12.97
N LYS A 25 2.08 4.40 -14.13
CA LYS A 25 1.30 5.55 -14.66
C LYS A 25 -0.20 5.28 -14.75
N HIS A 26 -0.61 4.08 -15.16
CA HIS A 26 -2.01 3.69 -15.27
C HIS A 26 -2.71 3.48 -13.91
N LEU A 27 -1.96 3.52 -12.82
CA LEU A 27 -2.42 3.37 -11.44
C LEU A 27 -2.13 4.63 -10.61
N SER A 28 -2.06 5.80 -11.24
CA SER A 28 -1.76 7.07 -10.56
C SER A 28 -2.70 7.35 -9.39
N ASP A 29 -3.99 7.05 -9.54
CA ASP A 29 -4.99 7.29 -8.51
C ASP A 29 -4.76 6.38 -7.31
N CYS A 30 -4.41 5.11 -7.56
CA CYS A 30 -4.00 4.17 -6.52
C CYS A 30 -2.71 4.64 -5.82
N ALA A 31 -1.78 5.24 -6.56
CA ALA A 31 -0.54 5.78 -5.99
C ALA A 31 -0.82 7.01 -5.11
N THR A 32 -1.77 7.86 -5.49
CA THR A 32 -2.24 8.98 -4.65
C THR A 32 -2.88 8.48 -3.37
N ILE A 33 -3.76 7.49 -3.47
CA ILE A 33 -4.38 6.84 -2.29
C ILE A 33 -3.30 6.23 -1.39
N ALA A 34 -2.31 5.55 -1.97
CA ALA A 34 -1.21 4.97 -1.22
C ALA A 34 -0.38 6.03 -0.48
N PHE A 35 -0.05 7.14 -1.13
CA PHE A 35 0.61 8.29 -0.49
C PHE A 35 -0.18 8.83 0.71
N GLN A 36 -1.49 9.02 0.55
CA GLN A 36 -2.37 9.51 1.62
C GLN A 36 -2.45 8.52 2.78
N ALA A 37 -2.53 7.23 2.50
CA ALA A 37 -2.57 6.19 3.52
C ALA A 37 -1.24 6.07 4.29
N ILE A 38 -0.09 6.16 3.60
CA ILE A 38 1.23 6.17 4.23
C ILE A 38 1.36 7.37 5.17
N THR A 39 1.04 8.57 4.69
CA THR A 39 1.15 9.79 5.49
C THR A 39 0.22 9.78 6.70
N LEU A 40 -0.99 9.22 6.56
CA LEU A 40 -1.90 9.00 7.67
C LEU A 40 -1.34 8.01 8.70
N ASN A 41 -0.81 6.86 8.26
CA ASN A 41 -0.21 5.87 9.16
C ASN A 41 0.95 6.49 9.96
N LEU A 42 1.83 7.24 9.30
CA LEU A 42 2.93 7.96 9.95
C LEU A 42 2.43 9.02 10.94
N LEU A 43 1.36 9.75 10.60
CA LEU A 43 0.76 10.75 11.48
C LEU A 43 0.18 10.10 12.74
N ILE A 44 -0.61 9.02 12.58
CA ILE A 44 -1.22 8.28 13.69
C ILE A 44 -0.13 7.71 14.60
N SER A 45 0.90 7.09 14.03
CA SER A 45 2.06 6.56 14.75
C SER A 45 2.69 7.64 15.65
N ARG A 46 2.98 8.81 15.08
CA ARG A 46 3.58 9.92 15.84
C ARG A 46 2.64 10.50 16.89
N ALA A 47 1.37 10.70 16.54
CA ALA A 47 0.38 11.31 17.44
C ALA A 47 0.08 10.43 18.66
N LEU A 48 0.10 9.10 18.48
CA LEU A 48 -0.24 8.14 19.53
C LEU A 48 0.97 7.48 20.19
N GLY A 49 2.19 7.79 19.73
CA GLY A 49 3.42 7.14 20.21
C GLY A 49 3.47 5.64 19.90
N LEU A 50 2.82 5.22 18.81
CA LEU A 50 2.76 3.83 18.35
C LEU A 50 3.80 3.59 17.25
N GLU A 51 4.17 2.35 17.04
CA GLU A 51 4.90 1.98 15.82
C GLU A 51 4.00 2.14 14.60
N ALA A 52 4.55 2.67 13.51
CA ALA A 52 3.84 2.74 12.24
C ALA A 52 3.59 1.33 11.70
N ALA A 53 2.36 1.08 11.25
CA ALA A 53 1.93 -0.23 10.81
C ALA A 53 2.83 -0.79 9.70
N GLU A 54 3.17 -2.07 9.79
CA GLU A 54 3.97 -2.77 8.79
C GLU A 54 3.24 -2.94 7.46
N ALA A 55 1.90 -3.06 7.49
CA ALA A 55 1.06 -3.12 6.32
C ALA A 55 -0.19 -2.25 6.49
N THR A 56 -0.60 -1.58 5.41
CA THR A 56 -1.89 -0.87 5.32
C THR A 56 -2.71 -1.46 4.18
N LEU A 57 -3.96 -1.83 4.47
CA LEU A 57 -4.90 -2.41 3.50
C LEU A 57 -6.06 -1.44 3.25
N ILE A 58 -6.36 -1.20 1.99
CA ILE A 58 -7.46 -0.33 1.56
C ILE A 58 -8.35 -1.18 0.66
N HIS A 59 -9.51 -1.54 1.19
CA HIS A 59 -10.48 -2.39 0.49
C HIS A 59 -11.41 -1.52 -0.36
N HIS A 60 -11.48 -1.80 -1.65
CA HIS A 60 -12.50 -1.24 -2.53
C HIS A 60 -13.77 -2.08 -2.43
N ILE A 61 -14.92 -1.41 -2.55
CA ILE A 61 -16.25 -2.05 -2.54
C ILE A 61 -16.43 -3.11 -3.63
N GLU A 62 -15.62 -3.04 -4.70
CA GLU A 62 -15.65 -3.95 -5.85
C GLU A 62 -14.80 -5.22 -5.64
N GLY A 63 -14.18 -5.38 -4.47
CA GLY A 63 -13.40 -6.57 -4.11
C GLY A 63 -11.89 -6.49 -4.43
N SER A 64 -11.43 -5.38 -5.02
CA SER A 64 -10.00 -5.09 -5.12
C SER A 64 -9.45 -4.53 -3.80
N THR A 65 -8.15 -4.71 -3.57
CA THR A 65 -7.46 -4.20 -2.38
C THR A 65 -6.14 -3.56 -2.79
N ILE A 66 -5.88 -2.36 -2.26
CA ILE A 66 -4.55 -1.76 -2.28
C ILE A 66 -3.84 -2.18 -1.00
N ARG A 67 -2.72 -2.88 -1.13
CA ARG A 67 -1.84 -3.26 -0.03
C ARG A 67 -0.59 -2.40 -0.07
N ILE A 68 -0.23 -1.80 1.07
CA ILE A 68 0.97 -0.98 1.21
C ILE A 68 1.84 -1.63 2.27
N ASP A 69 3.00 -2.13 1.86
CA ASP A 69 3.94 -2.78 2.77
C ASP A 69 5.07 -1.82 3.11
N ARG A 70 5.40 -1.73 4.39
CA ARG A 70 6.58 -1.03 4.87
C ARG A 70 7.82 -1.89 4.59
N THR A 71 8.87 -1.24 4.11
CA THR A 71 10.16 -1.87 3.83
C THR A 71 11.27 -1.11 4.56
N LEU A 72 12.49 -1.66 4.56
CA LEU A 72 13.67 -0.97 5.10
C LEU A 72 13.97 0.37 4.41
N LYS A 73 13.46 0.60 3.19
CA LYS A 73 13.75 1.79 2.37
C LYS A 73 12.57 2.76 2.23
N GLY A 74 11.43 2.45 2.83
CA GLY A 74 10.19 3.22 2.66
C GLY A 74 8.99 2.30 2.54
N PHE A 75 8.21 2.42 1.46
CA PHE A 75 6.98 1.66 1.26
C PHE A 75 6.83 1.16 -0.17
N THR A 76 6.12 0.05 -0.35
CA THR A 76 5.71 -0.45 -1.67
C THR A 76 4.22 -0.68 -1.68
N GLY A 77 3.54 -0.10 -2.66
CA GLY A 77 2.11 -0.28 -2.90
C GLY A 77 1.83 -1.33 -3.98
N TYR A 78 0.83 -2.16 -3.74
CA TYR A 78 0.33 -3.18 -4.66
C TYR A 78 -1.19 -3.09 -4.77
N ILE A 79 -1.73 -3.42 -5.93
CA ILE A 79 -3.17 -3.64 -6.12
C ILE A 79 -3.39 -5.09 -6.53
N GLY A 80 -4.37 -5.74 -5.93
CA GLY A 80 -4.76 -7.11 -6.27
C GLY A 80 -6.23 -7.35 -5.95
N THR A 81 -6.75 -8.48 -6.41
CA THR A 81 -8.08 -8.95 -6.02
C THR A 81 -7.99 -9.74 -4.72
N HIS A 82 -8.92 -9.51 -3.81
CA HIS A 82 -9.05 -10.36 -2.63
C HIS A 82 -9.61 -11.71 -3.11
N ASP A 83 -8.89 -12.81 -2.91
CA ASP A 83 -9.53 -14.13 -2.91
C ASP A 83 -10.18 -14.29 -1.54
N PRO A 84 -11.51 -14.31 -1.43
CA PRO A 84 -12.16 -14.63 -0.16
C PRO A 84 -11.95 -16.12 0.07
N LYS A 85 -11.11 -16.47 1.04
CA LYS A 85 -11.13 -17.81 1.64
C LYS A 85 -12.46 -18.06 2.34
#